data_AF-A0A6I4M6J7-F1
#
_entry.id   AF-A0A6I4M6J7-F1
#
_cell.length_a   1.000
_cell.length_b   1.000
_cell.length_c   1.000
_cell.angle_alpha   90.00
_cell.angle_beta   90.00
_cell.angle_gamma   90.00
#
_symmetry.space_group_name_H-M   'P 1'
#
loop_
_entity.id
_entity.type
_entity.pdbx_description
1 polymer ?
#
loop_
_entity_poly.entity_id
_entity_poly.type
_entity_poly.pdbx_seq_one_letter_code
_entity_poly.pdbx_strand_id
1 'polypeptide(L)'
;MAMKTFGRVDLMVDNAGWSRSSTPLLDLEPDDWDHYMAVNVRGTLNLFSVMRSRGVAGCGWLWRGGRRGGGSSAASAGLAMS
;
A
#
# COMPACT_ATOMS: atom_id res chain seq x y z
N MET A 1 -16.26 -11.68 -9.64
CA MET A 1 -15.92 -11.85 -11.06
C MET A 1 -14.45 -12.18 -11.26
N ALA A 2 -13.48 -11.40 -10.79
CA ALA A 2 -12.04 -11.65 -11.04
C ALA A 2 -11.51 -13.05 -10.64
N MET A 3 -11.76 -13.56 -9.42
CA MET A 3 -11.25 -14.89 -9.01
C MET A 3 -11.87 -16.04 -9.82
N LYS A 4 -13.11 -15.89 -10.31
CA LYS A 4 -13.75 -16.89 -11.18
C LYS A 4 -13.11 -16.93 -12.57
N THR A 5 -12.55 -15.81 -13.03
CA THR A 5 -11.97 -15.68 -14.37
C THR A 5 -10.46 -15.98 -14.39
N PHE A 6 -9.72 -15.56 -13.36
CA PHE A 6 -8.25 -15.62 -13.35
C PHE A 6 -7.66 -16.60 -12.31
N GLY A 7 -8.48 -17.16 -11.42
CA GLY A 7 -8.01 -18.12 -10.43
C GLY A 7 -7.22 -17.49 -9.27
N ARG A 8 -6.08 -18.11 -8.93
CA ARG A 8 -5.20 -17.70 -7.82
C ARG A 8 -4.42 -16.43 -8.17
N VAL A 9 -4.12 -15.61 -7.17
CA VAL A 9 -3.22 -14.46 -7.28
C VAL A 9 -1.85 -14.87 -6.73
N ASP A 10 -0.80 -14.71 -7.52
CA ASP A 10 0.58 -15.06 -7.12
C ASP A 10 1.36 -13.89 -6.53
N LEU A 11 1.14 -12.70 -7.09
CA LEU A 11 1.80 -11.45 -6.74
C LEU A 11 0.77 -10.36 -6.53
N MET A 12 0.97 -9.53 -5.52
CA MET A 12 0.17 -8.33 -5.31
C MET A 12 1.07 -7.13 -5.07
N VAL A 13 0.73 -6.02 -5.73
CA VAL A 13 1.42 -4.74 -5.60
C VAL A 13 0.44 -3.74 -5.01
N ASP A 14 0.80 -3.18 -3.85
CA ASP A 14 0.10 -2.01 -3.32
C ASP A 14 0.71 -0.74 -3.92
N ASN A 15 -0.14 0.03 -4.60
CA ASN A 15 0.19 1.35 -5.12
C ASN A 15 -0.85 2.40 -4.66
N ALA A 16 -1.68 2.07 -3.66
CA ALA A 16 -2.61 3.04 -3.11
C ALA A 16 -1.82 4.11 -2.34
N GLY A 17 -1.88 5.35 -2.83
CA GLY A 17 -1.17 6.49 -2.29
C GLY A 17 -2.03 7.73 -2.36
N TRP A 18 -2.31 8.37 -1.22
CA TRP A 18 -2.98 9.67 -1.16
C TRP A 18 -2.15 10.68 -0.37
N SER A 19 -2.12 11.92 -0.84
CA SER A 19 -1.53 13.05 -0.12
C SER A 19 -2.25 14.33 -0.55
N ARG A 20 -2.54 15.21 0.41
CA ARG A 20 -2.96 16.58 0.09
C ARG A 20 -1.79 17.34 -0.52
N SER A 21 -2.04 18.06 -1.61
CA SER A 21 -1.01 18.71 -2.44
C SER A 21 -0.02 19.53 -1.60
N SER A 22 1.22 19.05 -1.48
CA SER A 22 2.38 19.77 -0.92
C SER A 22 2.18 20.46 0.44
N THR A 23 1.16 20.07 1.21
CA THR A 23 0.90 20.65 2.53
C THR A 23 1.93 20.11 3.52
N PRO A 24 2.67 20.98 4.23
CA PRO A 24 3.53 20.54 5.32
C PRO A 24 2.71 19.77 6.36
N LEU A 25 3.32 18.75 6.99
CA LEU A 25 2.64 17.90 7.97
C LEU A 25 1.98 18.69 9.11
N LEU A 26 2.60 19.80 9.50
CA LEU A 26 2.12 20.68 10.58
C LEU A 26 0.85 21.47 10.20
N ASP A 27 0.57 21.60 8.91
CA ASP A 27 -0.54 22.39 8.38
C ASP A 27 -1.69 21.51 7.86
N LEU A 28 -1.64 20.19 8.11
CA LEU A 28 -2.73 19.28 7.74
C LEU A 28 -3.92 19.43 8.68
N GLU A 29 -5.11 19.48 8.11
CA GLU A 29 -6.34 19.36 8.89
C GLU A 29 -6.44 17.93 9.48
N PRO A 30 -7.03 17.75 10.68
CA PRO A 30 -7.17 16.44 11.29
C PRO A 30 -7.83 15.40 10.37
N ASP A 31 -8.86 15.81 9.62
CA ASP A 31 -9.57 14.94 8.67
C ASP A 31 -8.67 14.49 7.50
N ASP A 32 -7.74 15.34 7.06
CA ASP A 32 -6.77 15.00 6.02
C ASP A 32 -5.75 13.99 6.53
N TRP A 33 -5.29 14.16 7.76
CA TRP A 33 -4.41 13.21 8.41
C TRP A 33 -5.09 11.84 8.58
N ASP A 34 -6.33 11.82 9.02
CA ASP A 34 -7.11 10.59 9.15
C ASP A 34 -7.33 9.92 7.80
N HIS A 35 -7.59 10.69 6.74
CA HIS A 35 -7.71 10.16 5.39
C HIS A 35 -6.37 9.59 4.87
N TYR A 36 -5.26 10.30 5.11
CA TYR A 36 -3.92 9.84 4.78
C TYR A 36 -3.60 8.51 5.45
N MET A 37 -3.86 8.38 6.76
CA MET A 37 -3.62 7.16 7.53
C MET A 37 -4.56 6.03 7.11
N ALA A 38 -5.82 6.36 6.81
CA ALA A 38 -6.80 5.39 6.34
C ALA A 38 -6.39 4.74 5.01
N VAL A 39 -5.89 5.53 4.06
CA VAL A 39 -5.50 5.05 2.73
C VAL A 39 -4.13 4.37 2.76
N ASN A 40 -3.11 5.08 3.24
CA ASN A 40 -1.71 4.67 3.04
C ASN A 40 -1.20 3.67 4.09
N VAL A 41 -1.83 3.59 5.26
CA VAL A 41 -1.37 2.72 6.34
C VAL A 41 -2.38 1.61 6.59
N ARG A 42 -3.63 1.97 6.91
CA ARG A 42 -4.68 0.98 7.18
C ARG A 42 -5.02 0.18 5.93
N GLY A 43 -5.06 0.82 4.75
CA GLY A 43 -5.25 0.14 3.47
C GLY A 43 -4.19 -0.94 3.23
N THR A 44 -2.91 -0.58 3.36
CA THR A 44 -1.78 -1.50 3.19
C THR A 44 -1.78 -2.64 4.21
N LEU A 45 -2.08 -2.37 5.49
CA LEU A 45 -2.21 -3.41 6.52
C LEU A 45 -3.32 -4.41 6.21
N ASN A 46 -4.48 -3.92 5.76
CA ASN A 46 -5.58 -4.79 5.34
C ASN A 46 -5.18 -5.65 4.13
N LEU A 47 -4.44 -5.07 3.18
CA LEU A 47 -3.92 -5.78 2.03
C LEU A 47 -3.04 -6.95 2.44
N PHE A 48 -2.02 -6.69 3.27
CA PHE A 48 -1.12 -7.73 3.75
C PHE A 48 -1.84 -8.81 4.55
N SER A 49 -2.86 -8.45 5.32
CA SER A 49 -3.68 -9.42 6.06
C SER A 49 -4.38 -10.40 5.10
N VAL A 50 -4.93 -9.89 3.99
CA VAL A 50 -5.55 -10.73 2.96
C VAL A 50 -4.50 -11.57 2.23
N MET A 51 -3.36 -10.99 1.87
CA MET A 51 -2.27 -11.73 1.20
C MET A 51 -1.78 -12.90 2.04
N ARG A 52 -1.55 -12.67 3.34
CA ARG A 52 -1.16 -13.73 4.28
C ARG A 52 -2.20 -14.84 4.32
N SER A 53 -3.48 -14.49 4.44
CA SER A 53 -4.56 -15.49 4.46
C SER A 53 -4.68 -16.32 3.18
N ARG A 54 -4.13 -15.82 2.06
CA ARG A 54 -4.22 -16.44 0.73
C ARG A 54 -2.90 -17.03 0.24
N GLY A 55 -1.82 -16.98 1.04
CA GLY A 55 -0.50 -17.47 0.66
C GLY A 55 0.05 -16.79 -0.60
N VAL A 56 -0.12 -15.47 -0.71
CA VAL A 56 0.30 -14.66 -1.87
C VAL A 56 1.61 -13.95 -1.54
N ALA A 57 2.56 -13.95 -2.47
CA ALA A 57 3.82 -13.22 -2.34
C ALA A 57 3.57 -11.70 -2.48
N GLY A 58 4.10 -10.89 -1.57
CA GLY A 58 3.85 -9.44 -1.55
C GLY A 58 5.08 -8.57 -1.68
N CYS A 59 4.97 -7.56 -2.55
CA CYS A 59 5.87 -6.43 -2.61
C CYS A 59 5.06 -5.13 -2.63
N GLY A 60 5.24 -4.27 -1.63
CA GLY A 60 4.62 -2.95 -1.57
C GLY A 60 5.63 -1.88 -1.98
N TRP A 61 5.22 -0.97 -2.87
CA TRP A 61 6.01 0.20 -3.23
C TRP A 61 5.27 1.46 -2.78
N LEU A 62 5.79 2.12 -1.74
CA LEU A 62 5.31 3.44 -1.33
C LEU A 62 5.90 4.48 -2.29
N TRP A 63 5.15 4.82 -3.34
CA TRP A 63 5.51 5.88 -4.26
C TRP A 63 5.14 7.25 -3.66
N ARG A 64 6.13 7.97 -3.11
CA ARG A 64 5.97 9.39 -2.75
C ARG A 64 6.09 10.24 -4.01
N GLY A 65 4.95 10.58 -4.61
CA GLY A 65 4.86 11.45 -5.76
C GLY A 65 5.27 12.89 -5.46
N GLY A 66 6.57 13.17 -5.52
CA GLY A 66 7.12 14.51 -5.74
C GLY A 66 7.76 14.54 -7.13
N ARG A 67 7.38 15.51 -7.97
CA ARG A 67 7.94 15.71 -9.31
C ARG A 67 9.44 16.05 -9.14
N ARG A 68 10.32 15.03 -9.18
CA ARG A 68 11.77 14.98 -8.88
C ARG A 68 12.11 14.29 -7.54
N GLY A 69 12.56 13.03 -7.62
CA GLY A 69 13.64 12.52 -6.77
C GLY A 69 13.31 11.91 -5.41
N GLY A 70 12.10 11.39 -5.17
CA GLY A 70 11.78 10.68 -3.92
C GLY A 70 12.21 9.21 -3.94
N GLY A 71 13.12 8.81 -3.05
CA GLY A 71 13.57 7.42 -2.90
C GLY A 71 12.43 6.47 -2.53
N SER A 72 12.40 5.32 -3.18
CA SER A 72 11.45 4.24 -2.94
C SER A 72 11.93 3.34 -1.79
N SER A 73 11.09 3.13 -0.78
CA SER A 73 11.29 2.06 0.22
C SER A 73 10.37 0.90 -0.10
N ALA A 74 10.94 -0.27 -0.36
CA ALA A 74 10.18 -1.51 -0.55
C ALA A 74 9.93 -2.17 0.80
N ALA A 75 8.68 -2.52 1.08
CA ALA A 75 8.36 -3.49 2.13
C ALA A 75 8.10 -4.84 1.44
N SER A 76 9.00 -5.80 1.65
CA SER A 76 8.84 -7.17 1.19
C SER A 76 8.37 -8.05 2.35
N ALA A 77 7.24 -8.72 2.17
CA ALA A 77 6.85 -9.83 3.03
C ALA A 77 7.30 -11.11 2.32
N GLY A 78 8.50 -11.60 2.67
CA GLY A 78 9.02 -12.85 2.13
C GLY A 78 8.09 -14.02 2.46
N LEU A 79 7.89 -14.93 1.51
CA LEU A 79 7.21 -16.20 1.79
C LEU A 79 7.98 -16.93 2.89
N ALA A 80 7.39 -17.06 4.07
CA ALA A 80 7.76 -18.12 4.99
C ALA A 80 7.24 -19.43 4.39
N MET A 81 8.07 -20.06 3.55
CA MET A 81 7.80 -21.41 3.07
C MET A 81 8.03 -22.37 4.25
N SER A 82 6.98 -23.12 4.61
CA SER A 82 7.07 -24.28 5.51
C SER A 82 7.20 -25.54 4.66
#